data_AF-A0A9E3XG81-F1
#
_entry.id   AF-A0A9E3XG81-F1
#
_cell.length_a   1.000
_cell.length_b   1.000
_cell.length_c   1.000
_cell.angle_alpha   90.00
_cell.angle_beta   90.00
_cell.angle_gamma   90.00
#
_symmetry.space_group_name_H-M   'P 1'
#
loop_
_entity.id
_entity.type
_entity.pdbx_description
1 polymer ?
#
loop_
_entity_poly.entity_id
_entity_poly.type
_entity_poly.pdbx_seq_one_letter_code
_entity_poly.pdbx_strand_id
1 'polypeptide(L)'
;LDTRLARLTQLQQLLRLQQEQLTVTREASTLAAADYQAGIVTNLEFLAAQQDLSANRLQIRQTRLAIRLTLIDIYARTGQIEKINEITGE
;
A
#
# COMPACT_ATOMS: atom_id res chain seq x y z
N LEU A 1 -18.30 11.31 -14.07
CA LEU A 1 -18.06 11.08 -12.63
C LEU A 1 -17.95 9.58 -12.36
N ASP A 2 -18.81 8.77 -12.97
CA ASP A 2 -18.89 7.31 -12.82
C ASP A 2 -17.56 6.56 -13.04
N THR A 3 -16.78 6.96 -14.06
CA THR A 3 -15.47 6.33 -14.33
C THR A 3 -14.45 6.54 -13.21
N ARG A 4 -14.52 7.67 -12.49
CA ARG A 4 -13.63 7.95 -11.35
C ARG A 4 -14.10 7.24 -10.08
N LEU A 5 -15.41 7.12 -9.88
CA LEU A 5 -15.98 6.34 -8.79
C LEU A 5 -15.62 4.86 -8.94
N ALA A 6 -15.74 4.30 -10.15
CA ALA A 6 -15.31 2.94 -10.45
C ALA A 6 -13.82 2.74 -10.17
N ARG A 7 -12.96 3.69 -10.60
CA ARG A 7 -11.53 3.66 -10.32
C ARG A 7 -11.22 3.71 -8.82
N LEU A 8 -11.95 4.54 -8.05
CA LEU A 8 -11.79 4.62 -6.60
C LEU A 8 -12.10 3.27 -5.94
N THR A 9 -13.20 2.63 -6.33
CA THR A 9 -13.58 1.30 -5.82
C THR A 9 -12.51 0.25 -6.15
N GLN A 10 -11.99 0.25 -7.39
CA GLN A 10 -10.90 -0.65 -7.78
C GLN A 10 -9.64 -0.44 -6.94
N LEU A 11 -9.24 0.81 -6.71
CA LEU A 11 -8.08 1.14 -5.88
C LEU A 11 -8.27 0.74 -4.41
N GLN A 12 -9.49 0.86 -3.87
CA GLN A 12 -9.82 0.41 -2.53
C GLN A 12 -9.75 -1.12 -2.40
N GLN A 13 -10.25 -1.86 -3.39
CA GLN A 13 -10.14 -3.31 -3.45
C GLN A 13 -8.67 -3.75 -3.54
N LEU A 14 -7.89 -3.10 -4.42
CA LEU A 14 -6.46 -3.34 -4.53
C LEU A 14 -5.73 -3.08 -3.21
N LEU A 15 -6.04 -1.98 -2.53
CA LEU A 15 -5.44 -1.64 -1.24
C LEU A 15 -5.73 -2.73 -0.20
N ARG A 16 -6.95 -3.26 -0.17
CA ARG A 16 -7.32 -4.36 0.74
C ARG A 16 -6.48 -5.61 0.47
N LEU A 17 -6.37 -6.03 -0.79
CA LEU A 17 -5.54 -7.19 -1.17
C LEU A 17 -4.06 -6.98 -0.81
N GLN A 18 -3.54 -5.78 -1.04
CA GLN A 18 -2.16 -5.45 -0.67
C GLN A 18 -1.95 -5.49 0.86
N GLN A 19 -2.93 -5.08 1.67
CA GLN A 19 -2.85 -5.17 3.13
C GLN A 19 -2.87 -6.62 3.63
N GLU A 20 -3.64 -7.49 2.99
CA GLU A 20 -3.63 -8.93 3.27
C GLU A 20 -2.24 -9.51 2.93
N GLN A 21 -1.69 -9.18 1.75
CA GLN A 21 -0.34 -9.59 1.35
C GLN A 21 0.77 -9.03 2.25
N LEU A 22 0.60 -7.83 2.81
CA LEU A 22 1.55 -7.25 3.76
C LEU A 22 1.68 -8.11 5.03
N THR A 23 0.60 -8.75 5.46
CA THR A 23 0.61 -9.63 6.64
C THR A 23 1.46 -10.86 6.35
N VAL A 24 1.23 -11.51 5.20
CA VAL A 24 2.00 -12.68 4.76
C VAL A 24 3.48 -12.36 4.58
N THR A 25 3.81 -11.25 3.89
CA THR A 25 5.21 -10.84 3.67
C THR A 25 5.92 -10.43 4.96
N ARG A 26 5.20 -9.88 5.94
CA ARG A 26 5.75 -9.60 7.27
C ARG A 26 6.07 -10.89 8.02
N GLU A 27 5.18 -11.88 7.99
CA GLU A 27 5.41 -13.19 8.61
C GLU A 27 6.61 -13.89 7.98
N ALA A 28 6.67 -13.93 6.65
CA ALA A 28 7.80 -14.50 5.90
C ALA A 28 9.13 -13.83 6.26
N SER A 29 9.16 -12.50 6.35
CA SER A 29 10.37 -11.76 6.77
C SER A 29 10.77 -12.05 8.22
N THR A 30 9.79 -12.27 9.10
CA THR A 30 10.03 -12.63 10.51
C THR A 30 10.61 -14.05 10.63
N LEU A 31 10.06 -14.99 9.86
CA LEU A 31 10.58 -16.35 9.77
C LEU A 31 12.00 -16.38 9.21
N ALA A 32 12.25 -15.69 8.09
CA ALA A 32 13.57 -15.59 7.48
C ALA A 32 14.61 -14.98 8.45
N ALA A 33 14.20 -14.05 9.32
CA ALA A 33 15.08 -13.52 10.36
C ALA A 33 15.45 -14.58 11.41
N ALA A 34 14.48 -15.39 11.86
CA ALA A 34 14.71 -16.47 12.80
C ALA A 34 15.59 -17.57 12.19
N ASP A 35 15.31 -17.97 10.94
CA ASP A 35 16.07 -18.98 10.21
C ASP A 35 17.51 -18.52 9.96
N TYR A 36 17.72 -17.23 9.67
CA TYR A 36 19.07 -16.67 9.51
C TYR A 36 19.84 -16.71 10.82
N GLN A 37 19.22 -16.35 11.93
CA GLN A 37 19.82 -16.43 13.27
C GLN A 37 20.16 -17.87 13.67
N ALA A 38 19.36 -18.83 13.21
CA ALA A 38 19.61 -20.26 13.42
C ALA A 38 20.63 -20.85 12.42
N GLY A 39 21.09 -20.09 11.43
CA GLY A 39 22.01 -20.56 10.38
C GLY A 39 21.37 -21.49 9.35
N ILE A 40 20.04 -21.48 9.22
CA ILE A 40 19.27 -22.32 8.30
C ILE A 40 19.23 -21.70 6.90
N VAL A 41 19.04 -20.38 6.82
CA VAL A 41 19.07 -19.63 5.54
C VAL A 41 20.27 -18.69 5.49
N THR A 42 20.64 -18.31 4.28
CA THR A 42 21.72 -17.36 4.03
C THR A 42 21.30 -15.92 4.31
N ASN A 43 22.29 -15.04 4.49
CA ASN A 43 22.05 -13.60 4.61
C ASN A 43 21.34 -13.03 3.35
N LEU A 44 21.60 -13.58 2.16
CA LEU A 44 20.96 -13.13 0.92
C LEU A 44 19.46 -13.44 0.92
N GLU A 45 19.05 -14.62 1.38
CA GLU A 45 17.63 -14.99 1.48
C GLU A 45 16.89 -14.13 2.52
N PHE A 46 17.55 -13.84 3.65
CA PHE A 46 17.01 -12.90 4.64
C PHE A 46 16.84 -11.48 4.07
N LEU A 47 17.84 -10.97 3.34
CA LEU A 47 17.77 -9.66 2.71
C LEU A 47 16.69 -9.61 1.61
N ALA A 48 16.51 -10.68 0.84
CA ALA A 48 15.45 -10.78 -0.16
C ALA A 48 14.06 -10.68 0.49
N ALA A 49 13.82 -11.40 1.59
CA ALA A 49 12.55 -11.32 2.32
C ALA A 49 12.26 -9.91 2.88
N GLN A 50 13.30 -9.20 3.35
CA GLN A 50 13.18 -7.80 3.78
C GLN A 50 12.89 -6.85 2.60
N GLN A 51 13.50 -7.10 1.45
CA GLN A 51 13.27 -6.33 0.24
C GLN A 51 11.81 -6.48 -0.22
N ASP A 52 11.28 -7.71 -0.22
CA ASP A 52 9.88 -7.98 -0.59
C ASP A 52 8.90 -7.27 0.34
N LEU A 53 9.13 -7.32 1.66
CA LEU A 53 8.33 -6.58 2.64
C LEU A 53 8.37 -5.07 2.38
N SER A 54 9.55 -4.53 2.05
CA SER A 54 9.73 -3.11 1.76
C SER A 54 9.04 -2.70 0.47
N ALA A 55 9.13 -3.53 -0.57
CA ALA A 55 8.45 -3.33 -1.85
C ALA A 55 6.91 -3.33 -1.67
N ASN A 56 6.38 -4.26 -0.89
CA ASN A 56 4.95 -4.32 -0.60
C ASN A 56 4.47 -3.04 0.12
N ARG A 57 5.21 -2.59 1.14
CA ARG A 57 4.92 -1.32 1.84
C ARG A 57 4.93 -0.12 0.89
N LEU A 58 5.87 -0.07 -0.05
CA LEU A 58 5.94 0.99 -1.05
C LEU A 58 4.71 0.98 -1.98
N GLN A 59 4.32 -0.19 -2.47
CA GLN A 59 3.13 -0.35 -3.30
C GLN A 59 1.86 0.12 -2.58
N ILE A 60 1.69 -0.23 -1.30
CA ILE A 60 0.56 0.26 -0.48
C ILE A 60 0.55 1.80 -0.40
N ARG A 61 1.72 2.43 -0.20
CA ARG A 61 1.82 3.90 -0.15
C ARG A 61 1.44 4.52 -1.50
N GLN A 62 1.88 3.93 -2.61
CA GLN A 62 1.52 4.39 -3.95
C GLN A 62 0.01 4.27 -4.20
N THR A 63 -0.62 3.15 -3.83
CA THR A 63 -2.07 2.96 -3.94
C THR A 63 -2.83 3.99 -3.08
N ARG A 64 -2.40 4.22 -1.84
CA ARG A 64 -3.00 5.25 -0.96
C ARG A 64 -2.91 6.64 -1.57
N LEU A 65 -1.77 6.97 -2.18
CA LEU A 65 -1.62 8.25 -2.90
C LEU A 65 -2.58 8.32 -4.09
N ALA A 66 -2.69 7.26 -4.89
CA ALA A 66 -3.61 7.22 -6.03
C ALA A 66 -5.08 7.38 -5.59
N ILE A 67 -5.48 6.81 -4.46
CA ILE A 67 -6.80 7.00 -3.85
C ILE A 67 -7.02 8.47 -3.51
N ARG A 68 -6.07 9.10 -2.81
CA ARG A 68 -6.17 10.52 -2.44
C ARG A 68 -6.30 11.42 -3.67
N LEU A 69 -5.46 11.22 -4.67
CA LEU A 69 -5.54 11.96 -5.93
C LEU A 69 -6.89 11.79 -6.61
N THR A 70 -7.42 10.56 -6.65
CA THR A 70 -8.74 10.28 -7.24
C THR A 70 -9.87 10.96 -6.47
N LEU A 71 -9.79 11.03 -5.14
CA LEU A 71 -10.76 11.76 -4.30
C LEU A 71 -10.70 13.27 -4.55
N ILE A 72 -9.50 13.86 -4.61
CA ILE A 72 -9.31 15.28 -4.96
C ILE A 72 -9.95 15.56 -6.33
N ASP A 73 -9.70 14.70 -7.32
CA ASP A 73 -10.28 14.78 -8.66
C ASP A 73 -11.81 14.77 -8.67
N ILE A 74 -12.42 13.97 -7.78
CA ILE A 74 -13.88 13.92 -7.61
C ILE A 74 -14.37 15.20 -6.96
N TYR A 75 -13.75 15.62 -5.85
CA TYR A 75 -14.16 16.80 -5.09
C TYR A 75 -14.01 18.11 -5.85
N ALA A 76 -12.93 18.27 -6.62
CA ALA A 76 -12.71 19.42 -7.48
C ALA A 76 -13.84 19.56 -8.52
N ARG A 77 -14.35 18.44 -9.04
CA ARG A 77 -15.45 18.44 -10.02
C ARG A 77 -16.82 18.65 -9.40
N THR A 78 -17.00 18.26 -8.14
CA THR A 78 -18.25 18.49 -7.41
C THR A 78 -18.29 19.82 -6.66
N GLY A 79 -17.24 20.65 -6.80
CA GLY A 79 -17.13 21.94 -6.11
C GLY A 79 -16.91 21.84 -4.59
N GLN A 80 -16.49 20.67 -4.09
CA GLN A 80 -16.32 20.41 -2.65
C GLN A 80 -14.89 20.75 -2.20
N ILE A 81 -14.51 22.03 -2.30
CA ILE A 81 -13.14 22.51 -2.01
C ILE A 81 -12.75 22.26 -0.55
N GLU A 82 -13.70 22.39 0.39
CA GLU A 82 -13.47 22.12 1.82
C GLU A 82 -12.91 20.71 2.06
N LYS A 83 -13.43 19.70 1.36
CA LYS A 83 -12.94 18.31 1.47
C LYS A 83 -11.59 18.08 0.82
N ILE A 84 -11.16 18.95 -0.08
CA ILE A 84 -9.81 18.89 -0.67
C ILE A 84 -8.80 19.30 0.41
N ASN A 85 -9.06 20.41 1.10
CA ASN A 85 -8.22 20.94 2.17
C ASN A 85 -8.03 19.93 3.31
N GLU A 86 -9.11 19.24 3.72
CA GLU A 86 -9.05 18.15 4.71
C GLU A 86 -8.12 16.99 4.31
N ILE A 87 -8.03 16.67 3.01
CA ILE A 87 -7.18 15.58 2.50
C ILE A 87 -5.73 16.04 2.32
N THR A 88 -5.51 17.30 1.94
CA THR A 88 -4.17 17.86 1.70
C THR A 88 -3.50 18.32 3.00
N GLY A 89 -4.26 18.54 4.08
CA GLY A 89 -3.72 18.98 5.36
C GLY A 89 -3.35 20.46 5.41
N GLU A 90 -4.01 21.29 4.57
CA GLU A 90 -3.99 22.76 4.61
C GLU A 90 -5.24 23.27 5.33
#